data_AF-A0A1F9MMB7-F1
#
_entry.id   AF-A0A1F9MMB7-F1
#
_cell.length_a   1.000
_cell.length_b   1.000
_cell.length_c   1.000
_cell.angle_alpha   90.00
_cell.angle_beta   90.00
_cell.angle_gamma   90.00
#
_symmetry.space_group_name_H-M   'P 1'
#
loop_
_entity.id
_entity.type
_entity.pdbx_description
1 polymer ?
#
loop_
_entity_poly.entity_id
_entity_poly.type
_entity_poly.pdbx_seq_one_letter_code
_entity_poly.pdbx_strand_id
1 'polypeptide(L)'
;MKGLTSKHKYILNGLFLILCGGVFMFLWNAPPETTHKLPRDENHLKYFSMDKKEAEKECETCHNPQGKAPLPQNHPPKYRCLFCHKKG
;
A
#
# COMPACT_ATOMS: atom_id res chain seq x y z
N MET A 1 2.07 -38.80 -22.38
CA MET A 1 2.50 -37.39 -22.19
C MET A 1 4.00 -37.32 -22.47
N LYS A 2 4.46 -36.57 -23.48
CA LYS A 2 5.91 -36.43 -23.77
C LYS A 2 6.53 -35.50 -22.72
N GLY A 3 7.56 -35.97 -22.01
CA GLY A 3 8.29 -35.18 -21.01
C GLY A 3 9.14 -34.08 -21.64
N LEU A 4 9.28 -32.95 -20.97
CA LEU A 4 10.14 -31.85 -21.40
C LEU A 4 11.62 -32.26 -21.38
N THR A 5 12.33 -32.06 -22.50
CA THR A 5 13.77 -32.34 -22.58
C THR A 5 14.60 -31.27 -21.86
N SER A 6 15.86 -31.57 -21.55
CA SER A 6 16.76 -30.67 -20.80
C SER A 6 16.87 -29.26 -21.41
N LYS A 7 16.94 -29.18 -22.75
CA LYS A 7 16.97 -27.89 -23.48
C LYS A 7 15.73 -27.02 -23.22
N HIS A 8 14.54 -27.63 -23.18
CA HIS A 8 13.29 -26.91 -22.90
C HIS A 8 13.27 -26.35 -21.48
N LYS A 9 13.85 -27.07 -20.50
CA LYS A 9 13.96 -26.59 -19.12
C LYS A 9 14.84 -25.35 -19.03
N TYR A 10 15.99 -25.33 -19.70
CA TYR A 10 16.86 -24.16 -19.73
C TYR A 10 16.20 -22.95 -20.41
N ILE A 11 15.48 -23.17 -21.50
CA ILE A 11 14.72 -22.09 -22.17
C ILE A 11 13.65 -21.52 -21.25
N LEU A 12 12.86 -22.38 -20.60
CA LEU A 12 11.82 -21.93 -19.66
C LEU A 12 12.40 -21.19 -18.46
N ASN A 13 13.50 -21.67 -17.89
CA ASN A 13 14.18 -20.98 -16.79
C ASN A 13 14.75 -19.62 -17.24
N GLY A 14 15.31 -19.53 -18.45
CA GLY A 14 15.76 -18.27 -19.02
C GLY A 14 14.61 -17.26 -19.18
N LEU A 15 13.47 -17.70 -19.74
CA LEU A 15 12.28 -16.87 -19.86
C LEU A 15 11.73 -16.43 -18.50
N PHE A 16 11.74 -17.32 -17.51
CA PHE A 16 11.34 -17.01 -16.15
C PHE A 16 12.22 -15.91 -15.53
N LEU A 17 13.55 -16.02 -15.69
CA LEU A 17 14.48 -15.02 -15.18
C LEU A 17 14.31 -13.67 -15.88
N ILE A 18 14.07 -13.66 -17.20
CA ILE A 18 13.76 -12.44 -17.95
C ILE A 18 12.47 -11.79 -17.41
N LEU A 19 11.42 -12.58 -17.19
CA LEU A 19 10.16 -12.08 -16.63
C LEU A 19 10.36 -11.49 -15.22
N CYS A 20 11.06 -12.20 -14.34
CA CYS A 20 11.39 -11.71 -13.00
C CYS A 20 12.20 -10.42 -13.04
N GLY A 21 13.22 -10.35 -13.90
CA GLY A 21 14.03 -9.15 -14.11
C GLY A 21 13.20 -7.97 -14.61
N GLY A 22 12.27 -8.22 -15.54
CA GLY A 22 11.35 -7.21 -16.04
C GLY A 22 10.40 -6.66 -14.96
N VAL A 23 9.78 -7.55 -14.17
CA VAL A 23 8.91 -7.14 -13.05
C VAL A 23 9.71 -6.36 -12.00
N PHE A 24 10.93 -6.82 -11.68
CA PHE A 24 11.81 -6.12 -10.76
C PHE A 24 12.16 -4.72 -11.26
N MET A 25 12.61 -4.59 -12.51
CA MET A 25 12.96 -3.29 -13.10
C MET A 25 11.75 -2.35 -13.14
N PHE A 26 10.56 -2.86 -13.44
CA PHE A 26 9.33 -2.07 -13.38
C PHE A 26 9.05 -1.55 -11.96
N LEU A 27 9.09 -2.42 -10.95
CA LEU A 27 8.85 -2.04 -9.55
C LEU A 27 9.95 -1.13 -8.99
N TRP A 28 11.20 -1.25 -9.47
CA TRP A 28 12.30 -0.38 -9.09
C TRP A 28 12.08 1.07 -9.54
N ASN A 29 11.37 1.27 -10.65
CA ASN A 29 11.00 2.59 -11.16
C ASN A 29 9.67 3.10 -10.58
N ALA A 30 9.14 2.47 -9.53
CA ALA A 30 7.92 2.93 -8.89
C ALA A 30 8.10 4.37 -8.37
N PRO A 31 7.12 5.27 -8.60
CA PRO A 31 7.19 6.63 -8.12
C PRO A 31 7.21 6.68 -6.58
N PRO A 32 7.71 7.78 -5.98
CA PRO A 32 7.68 7.95 -4.54
C PRO A 32 6.25 7.95 -4.00
N GLU A 33 6.10 7.67 -2.70
CA GLU A 33 4.79 7.72 -2.03
C GLU A 33 4.18 9.13 -2.15
N THR A 34 2.95 9.20 -2.64
CA THR A 34 2.22 10.47 -2.83
C THR A 34 1.22 10.75 -1.71
N THR A 35 1.02 9.81 -0.79
CA THR A 35 0.05 9.92 0.29
C THR A 35 0.63 10.71 1.47
N HIS A 36 -0.18 11.59 2.06
CA HIS A 36 0.22 12.33 3.26
C HIS A 36 0.34 11.40 4.47
N LYS A 37 1.36 11.61 5.31
CA LYS A 37 1.51 10.91 6.58
C LYS A 37 0.49 11.42 7.61
N LEU A 38 0.27 10.62 8.65
CA LEU A 38 -0.55 11.06 9.79
C LEU A 38 0.09 12.30 10.43
N PRO A 39 -0.64 13.42 10.63
CA PRO A 39 -0.11 14.60 11.27
C PRO A 39 0.36 14.31 12.71
N ARG A 40 1.43 14.97 13.15
CA ARG A 40 1.87 14.93 14.56
C ARG A 40 1.37 16.17 15.31
N ASP A 41 0.05 16.28 15.42
CA ASP A 41 -0.62 17.36 16.15
C ASP A 41 -1.42 16.84 17.35
N GLU A 42 -1.98 17.73 18.17
CA GLU A 42 -2.72 17.40 19.39
C GLU A 42 -3.90 16.46 19.16
N ASN A 43 -4.55 16.53 17.98
CA ASN A 43 -5.69 15.68 17.66
C ASN A 43 -5.26 14.27 17.25
N HIS A 44 -4.05 14.14 16.70
CA HIS A 44 -3.56 12.88 16.12
C HIS A 44 -2.48 12.16 16.95
N LEU A 45 -1.83 12.86 17.89
CA LEU A 45 -0.74 12.36 18.73
C LEU A 45 -1.07 11.04 19.44
N LYS A 46 -2.29 10.91 19.97
CA LYS A 46 -2.74 9.68 20.66
C LYS A 46 -2.70 8.44 19.77
N TYR A 47 -2.86 8.60 18.44
CA TYR A 47 -2.85 7.49 17.50
C TYR A 47 -1.46 6.93 17.25
N PHE A 48 -0.39 7.64 17.59
CA PHE A 48 0.98 7.14 17.39
C PHE A 48 1.30 5.95 18.31
N SER A 49 0.80 5.97 19.54
CA SER A 49 1.01 4.91 20.54
C SER A 49 0.01 3.75 20.46
N MET A 50 -1.08 3.88 19.72
CA MET A 50 -2.12 2.84 19.59
C MET A 50 -1.80 1.80 18.52
N ASP A 51 -2.42 0.61 18.58
CA ASP A 51 -2.39 -0.33 17.47
C ASP A 51 -3.03 0.28 16.21
N LYS A 52 -2.56 -0.10 15.02
CA LYS A 52 -3.07 0.47 13.76
C LYS A 52 -4.55 0.18 13.56
N LYS A 53 -5.00 -1.05 13.79
CA LYS A 53 -6.41 -1.43 13.59
C LYS A 53 -7.32 -0.78 14.61
N GLU A 54 -6.82 -0.56 15.82
CA GLU A 54 -7.57 0.12 16.88
C GLU A 54 -7.74 1.60 16.58
N ALA A 55 -6.65 2.30 16.24
CA ALA A 55 -6.66 3.71 15.87
C ALA A 55 -7.59 3.99 14.66
N GLU A 56 -7.59 3.11 13.65
CA GLU A 56 -8.41 3.24 12.44
C GLU A 56 -9.92 3.33 12.73
N LYS A 57 -10.40 2.73 13.82
CA LYS A 57 -11.83 2.77 14.20
C LYS A 57 -12.30 4.17 14.58
N GLU A 58 -11.40 5.02 15.07
CA GLU A 58 -11.75 6.36 15.53
C GLU A 58 -11.65 7.41 14.44
N CYS A 59 -10.96 7.13 13.32
CA CYS A 59 -10.71 8.12 12.28
C CYS A 59 -12.00 8.71 11.70
N GLU A 60 -13.03 7.88 11.51
CA GLU A 60 -14.31 8.30 10.93
C GLU A 60 -15.13 9.22 11.84
N THR A 61 -14.78 9.34 13.12
CA THR A 61 -15.46 10.29 14.04
C THR A 61 -15.35 11.74 13.53
N CYS A 62 -14.22 12.09 12.91
CA CYS A 62 -13.97 13.40 12.32
C CYS A 62 -13.91 13.36 10.78
N HIS A 63 -13.48 12.25 10.18
CA HIS A 63 -13.27 12.08 8.73
C HIS A 63 -14.44 11.42 7.99
N ASN A 64 -15.67 11.66 8.44
CA ASN A 64 -16.89 11.29 7.71
C ASN A 64 -17.42 12.49 6.88
N PRO A 65 -18.35 12.28 5.94
CA PRO A 65 -18.85 13.35 5.06
C PRO A 65 -19.48 14.54 5.80
N GLN A 66 -20.01 14.33 7.01
CA GLN A 66 -20.61 15.36 7.88
C GLN A 66 -19.70 15.70 9.08
N GLY A 67 -18.47 15.18 9.09
CA GLY A 67 -17.54 15.31 10.20
C GLY A 67 -16.85 16.67 10.21
N LYS A 68 -16.04 16.89 11.25
CA LYS A 68 -15.27 18.14 11.41
C LYS A 68 -14.21 18.33 10.32
N ALA A 69 -13.72 17.24 9.73
CA ALA A 69 -12.67 17.25 8.70
C ALA A 69 -13.01 16.21 7.62
N PRO A 70 -14.02 16.46 6.77
CA PRO A 70 -14.47 15.48 5.79
C PRO A 70 -13.36 15.14 4.80
N LEU A 71 -13.34 13.87 4.37
CA LEU A 71 -12.38 13.42 3.36
C LEU A 71 -12.72 14.01 1.99
N PRO A 72 -11.72 14.23 1.11
CA PRO A 72 -11.95 14.68 -0.26
C PRO A 72 -12.89 13.74 -1.03
N GLN A 73 -13.63 14.28 -2.00
CA GLN A 73 -14.57 13.50 -2.82
C GLN A 73 -13.89 12.32 -3.55
N ASN A 74 -12.64 12.50 -3.97
CA ASN A 74 -11.85 11.49 -4.68
C ASN A 74 -11.04 10.58 -3.74
N HIS A 75 -11.34 10.57 -2.44
CA HIS A 75 -10.63 9.69 -1.51
C HIS A 75 -11.03 8.22 -1.75
N PRO A 76 -10.08 7.27 -1.81
CA PRO A 76 -10.38 5.86 -1.99
C PRO A 76 -11.22 5.28 -0.83
N PRO A 77 -11.80 4.08 -0.99
CA PRO A 77 -12.62 3.47 0.05
C PRO A 77 -11.93 3.35 1.42
N LYS A 78 -12.70 3.58 2.50
CA LYS A 78 -12.22 3.82 3.87
C LYS A 78 -11.92 2.55 4.68
N TYR A 79 -11.26 1.56 4.10
CA TYR A 79 -11.08 0.28 4.80
C TYR A 79 -9.86 0.25 5.74
N ARG A 80 -8.83 1.06 5.47
CA ARG A 80 -7.54 1.05 6.18
C ARG A 80 -6.83 2.41 6.12
N CYS A 81 -7.20 3.36 6.97
CA CYS A 81 -6.63 4.73 6.93
C CYS A 81 -5.10 4.72 7.07
N LEU A 82 -4.56 3.97 8.02
CA LEU A 82 -3.12 3.99 8.37
C LEU A 82 -2.27 3.08 7.47
N PHE A 83 -2.87 2.46 6.44
CA PHE A 83 -2.14 1.79 5.37
C PHE A 83 -1.50 2.81 4.42
N CYS A 84 -2.28 3.79 3.98
CA CYS A 84 -1.82 4.88 3.12
C CYS A 84 -1.28 6.06 3.95
N HIS A 85 -1.95 6.41 5.06
CA HIS A 85 -1.55 7.50 5.95
C HIS A 85 -0.65 6.97 7.08
N LYS A 86 0.58 6.59 6.71
CA LYS A 86 1.54 5.99 7.66
C LYS A 86 1.83 6.93 8.83
N LYS A 87 2.05 6.35 10.01
CA LYS A 87 2.63 7.02 11.17
C LYS A 87 4.10 7.29 10.85
N GLY A 88 4.41 8.51 10.43
CA GLY A 88 5.77 8.98 10.15
C GLY A 88 6.49 9.40 11.41
#